data_AF-A0A537P992-F1
#
_entry.id   AF-A0A537P992-F1
#
_cell.length_a   1.000
_cell.length_b   1.000
_cell.length_c   1.000
_cell.angle_alpha   90.00
_cell.angle_beta   90.00
_cell.angle_gamma   90.00
#
_symmetry.space_group_name_H-M   'P 1'
#
loop_
_entity.id
_entity.type
_entity.pdbx_description
1 polymer ?
#
loop_
_entity_poly.entity_id
_entity_poly.type
_entity_poly.pdbx_seq_one_letter_code
_entity_poly.pdbx_strand_id
1 'polypeptide(L)'
;MALANKAGAGLISGFNSIPYDRIAKECAEVTRMTQQWRAAGLQMIHLELAGYDTPSHRDRVIERLQGSITSIGMSHSEFVQLVPEGKNLEQDMCDLGDRFELKRVCVHADHWAASATKGDAEEELLALMMGCLIAGTRARHGVPANPQGIDARATFTEPPLPLLAKRGSWSIISCASPHLEHPAATVGLGDSFTGGCLLMLGKPAERTTITGIRHGTPVKAG
;
A
#
# COMPACT_ATOMS: atom_id res chain seq x y z
N MET A 1 4.09 1.64 -23.94
CA MET A 1 2.69 1.15 -23.90
C MET A 1 2.54 -0.38 -23.96
N ALA A 2 3.48 -1.15 -24.53
CA ALA A 2 3.30 -2.59 -24.82
C ALA A 2 3.13 -3.56 -23.60
N LEU A 3 3.32 -3.08 -22.37
CA LEU A 3 3.24 -3.91 -21.16
C LEU A 3 2.11 -3.53 -20.20
N ALA A 4 1.40 -2.42 -20.43
CA ALA A 4 0.38 -1.93 -19.49
C ALA A 4 -0.80 -2.92 -19.34
N ASN A 5 -1.18 -3.59 -20.43
CA ASN A 5 -2.20 -4.65 -20.43
C ASN A 5 -1.75 -5.97 -19.77
N LYS A 6 -0.46 -6.10 -19.46
CA LYS A 6 0.12 -7.25 -18.75
C LYS A 6 0.51 -6.90 -17.31
N ALA A 7 0.47 -5.61 -16.96
CA ALA A 7 0.77 -5.16 -15.61
C ALA A 7 -0.45 -5.38 -14.71
N GLY A 8 -0.18 -5.84 -13.49
CA GLY A 8 -1.21 -6.05 -12.47
C GLY A 8 -1.66 -4.78 -11.77
N ALA A 9 -0.71 -3.90 -11.50
CA ALA A 9 -0.91 -2.61 -10.84
C ALA A 9 0.08 -1.58 -11.39
N GLY A 10 -0.27 -0.30 -11.27
CA GLY A 10 0.58 0.84 -11.59
C GLY A 10 1.02 1.55 -10.32
N LEU A 11 2.26 2.02 -10.30
CA LEU A 11 2.83 2.80 -9.21
C LEU A 11 3.36 4.12 -9.76
N ILE A 12 3.00 5.23 -9.12
CA ILE A 12 3.57 6.55 -9.36
C ILE A 12 4.07 7.12 -8.03
N SER A 13 5.20 7.84 -8.07
CA SER A 13 5.84 8.45 -6.90
C SER A 13 6.86 9.52 -7.36
N GLY A 14 7.60 10.11 -6.42
CA GLY A 14 8.72 11.02 -6.69
C GLY A 14 8.34 12.48 -6.93
N PHE A 15 7.06 12.84 -6.73
CA PHE A 15 6.58 14.20 -6.96
C PHE A 15 7.11 15.22 -5.96
N ASN A 16 7.59 14.77 -4.79
CA ASN A 16 8.14 15.62 -3.75
C ASN A 16 9.41 16.39 -4.16
N SER A 17 10.10 15.96 -5.22
CA SER A 17 11.28 16.65 -5.76
C SER A 17 10.96 17.66 -6.88
N ILE A 18 9.69 17.82 -7.26
CA ILE A 18 9.28 18.69 -8.36
C ILE A 18 9.18 20.14 -7.85
N PRO A 19 9.82 21.14 -8.50
CA PRO A 19 9.61 22.53 -8.14
C PRO A 19 8.13 22.94 -8.21
N TYR A 20 7.70 23.76 -7.24
CA TYR A 20 6.29 24.07 -7.02
C TYR A 20 5.55 24.60 -8.26
N ASP A 21 6.23 25.45 -9.04
CA ASP A 21 5.75 26.04 -10.29
C ASP A 21 5.58 25.02 -11.43
N ARG A 22 6.30 23.89 -11.37
CA ARG A 22 6.25 22.82 -12.37
C ARG A 22 5.22 21.72 -12.06
N ILE A 23 4.73 21.63 -10.82
CA ILE A 23 3.77 20.58 -10.39
C ILE A 23 2.62 20.40 -11.38
N ALA A 24 2.00 21.50 -11.82
CA ALA A 24 0.84 21.42 -12.72
C ALA A 24 1.18 20.75 -14.06
N LYS A 25 2.34 21.08 -14.62
CA LYS A 25 2.81 20.50 -15.89
C LYS A 25 3.15 19.02 -15.69
N GLU A 26 4.00 18.71 -14.71
CA GLU A 26 4.48 17.34 -14.48
C GLU A 26 3.34 16.38 -14.12
N CYS A 27 2.41 16.80 -13.25
CA CYS A 27 1.21 16.00 -12.93
C CYS A 27 0.34 15.79 -14.17
N ALA A 28 0.18 16.77 -15.07
CA ALA A 28 -0.58 16.58 -16.30
C ALA A 28 0.06 15.56 -17.25
N GLU A 29 1.40 15.46 -17.28
CA GLU A 29 2.09 14.42 -18.04
C GLU A 29 1.82 13.04 -17.45
N VAL A 30 1.93 12.88 -16.13
CA VAL A 30 1.65 11.62 -15.45
C VAL A 30 0.18 11.23 -15.56
N THR A 31 -0.76 12.16 -15.43
CA THR A 31 -2.19 11.92 -15.63
C THR A 31 -2.49 11.38 -17.02
N ARG A 32 -1.87 11.89 -18.08
CA ARG A 32 -2.04 11.33 -19.43
C ARG A 32 -1.53 9.89 -19.51
N MET A 33 -0.42 9.58 -18.84
CA MET A 33 0.12 8.22 -18.78
C MET A 33 -0.81 7.27 -18.00
N THR A 34 -1.31 7.68 -16.84
CA THR A 34 -2.21 6.84 -16.04
C THR A 34 -3.56 6.63 -16.73
N GLN A 35 -4.07 7.64 -17.45
CA GLN A 35 -5.26 7.49 -18.29
C GLN A 35 -5.08 6.41 -19.37
N GLN A 36 -3.90 6.36 -20.01
CA GLN A 36 -3.59 5.30 -20.97
C GLN A 36 -3.53 3.92 -20.30
N TRP A 37 -2.99 3.82 -19.08
CA TRP A 37 -3.00 2.58 -18.32
C TRP A 37 -4.42 2.12 -17.97
N ARG A 38 -5.28 3.04 -17.52
CA ARG A 38 -6.70 2.74 -17.24
C ARG A 38 -7.44 2.30 -18.50
N ALA A 39 -7.21 2.97 -19.63
CA ALA A 39 -7.79 2.60 -20.93
C ALA A 39 -7.31 1.20 -21.39
N ALA A 40 -6.12 0.78 -20.98
CA ALA A 40 -5.59 -0.56 -21.21
C ALA A 40 -6.08 -1.61 -20.18
N GLY A 41 -6.97 -1.23 -19.25
CA GLY A 41 -7.60 -2.14 -18.29
C GLY A 41 -7.00 -2.15 -16.89
N LEU A 42 -5.96 -1.36 -16.61
CA LEU A 42 -5.32 -1.33 -15.30
C LEU A 42 -6.26 -0.73 -14.25
N GLN A 43 -6.65 -1.53 -13.26
CA GLN A 43 -7.62 -1.15 -12.24
C GLN A 43 -7.00 -0.45 -11.04
N MET A 44 -5.76 -0.81 -10.68
CA MET A 44 -5.04 -0.27 -9.54
C MET A 44 -3.93 0.66 -9.99
N ILE A 45 -4.04 1.94 -9.61
CA ILE A 45 -2.98 2.94 -9.78
C ILE A 45 -2.73 3.57 -8.41
N HIS A 46 -1.57 3.25 -7.87
CA HIS A 46 -1.15 3.63 -6.52
C HIS A 46 -0.21 4.84 -6.59
N LEU A 47 -0.52 5.86 -5.79
CA LEU A 47 0.39 6.96 -5.49
C LEU A 47 1.08 6.67 -4.16
N GLU A 48 2.40 6.48 -4.19
CA GLU A 48 3.21 6.46 -2.97
C GLU A 48 3.63 7.88 -2.62
N LEU A 49 3.20 8.38 -1.47
CA LEU A 49 3.67 9.65 -0.93
C LEU A 49 5.09 9.53 -0.39
N ALA A 50 5.74 10.67 -0.25
CA ALA A 50 7.06 10.81 0.31
C ALA A 50 7.09 12.08 1.17
N GLY A 51 8.20 12.34 1.84
CA GLY A 51 8.42 13.60 2.55
C GLY A 51 8.43 14.78 1.58
N TYR A 52 7.49 15.72 1.76
CA TYR A 52 7.43 16.99 1.04
C TYR A 52 7.96 18.13 1.92
N ASP A 53 8.63 19.11 1.29
CA ASP A 53 9.13 20.30 2.00
C ASP A 53 8.02 21.13 2.65
N THR A 54 6.84 21.17 2.04
CA THR A 54 5.69 21.93 2.56
C THR A 54 4.36 21.18 2.35
N PRO A 55 3.38 21.34 3.27
CA PRO A 55 2.04 20.81 3.07
C PRO A 55 1.39 21.28 1.77
N SER A 56 1.57 22.56 1.40
CA SER A 56 1.03 23.12 0.16
C SER A 56 1.55 22.44 -1.10
N HIS A 57 2.79 21.93 -1.08
CA HIS A 57 3.34 21.19 -2.21
C HIS A 57 2.66 19.83 -2.33
N ARG A 58 2.63 19.06 -1.23
CA ARG A 58 1.95 17.76 -1.14
C ARG A 58 0.50 17.85 -1.60
N ASP A 59 -0.26 18.79 -1.01
CA ASP A 59 -1.70 18.92 -1.24
C ASP A 59 -1.97 19.27 -2.71
N ARG A 60 -1.15 20.16 -3.30
CA ARG A 60 -1.25 20.49 -4.72
C ARG A 60 -0.97 19.29 -5.63
N VAL A 61 -0.03 18.42 -5.29
CA VAL A 61 0.21 17.19 -6.07
C VAL A 61 -1.00 16.24 -5.99
N ILE A 62 -1.51 15.98 -4.78
CA ILE A 62 -2.66 15.08 -4.57
C ILE A 62 -3.89 15.61 -5.33
N GLU A 63 -4.20 16.90 -5.21
CA GLU A 63 -5.30 17.55 -5.92
C GLU A 63 -5.16 17.42 -7.45
N ARG A 64 -3.93 17.56 -7.99
CA ARG A 64 -3.70 17.44 -9.44
C ARG A 64 -3.77 16.01 -9.96
N LEU A 65 -3.53 15.03 -9.10
CA LEU A 65 -3.62 13.60 -9.44
C LEU A 65 -4.99 13.00 -9.11
N GLN A 66 -5.89 13.73 -8.46
CA GLN A 66 -7.25 13.28 -8.15
C GLN A 66 -7.98 12.79 -9.43
N GLY A 67 -8.71 11.68 -9.30
CA GLY A 67 -9.37 10.99 -10.42
C GLY A 67 -8.44 10.19 -11.34
N SER A 68 -7.12 10.42 -11.26
CA SER A 68 -6.11 9.67 -12.03
C SER A 68 -5.56 8.46 -11.27
N ILE A 69 -5.64 8.50 -9.94
CA ILE A 69 -5.20 7.44 -9.02
C ILE A 69 -6.41 6.73 -8.40
N THR A 70 -6.22 5.50 -7.95
CA THR A 70 -7.26 4.73 -7.24
C THR A 70 -6.85 4.37 -5.83
N SER A 71 -5.56 4.49 -5.51
CA SER A 71 -5.00 4.17 -4.20
C SER A 71 -3.89 5.16 -3.84
N ILE A 72 -3.76 5.42 -2.55
CA ILE A 72 -2.66 6.21 -1.98
C ILE A 72 -1.99 5.43 -0.83
N GLY A 73 -0.68 5.53 -0.73
CA GLY A 73 0.16 4.90 0.30
C GLY A 73 1.09 5.94 0.92
N MET A 74 1.37 5.79 2.21
CA MET A 74 2.28 6.66 2.97
C MET A 74 2.72 6.03 4.28
N SER A 75 3.75 6.59 4.89
CA SER A 75 4.10 6.31 6.28
C SER A 75 3.12 6.95 7.27
N HIS A 76 3.09 6.46 8.51
CA HIS A 76 2.24 7.02 9.56
C HIS A 76 2.54 8.49 9.87
N SER A 77 3.82 8.91 9.83
CA SER A 77 4.19 10.32 10.04
C SER A 77 3.66 11.23 8.93
N GLU A 78 3.71 10.77 7.67
CA GLU A 78 3.13 11.50 6.53
C GLU A 78 1.60 11.55 6.61
N PHE A 79 0.95 10.46 7.07
CA PHE A 79 -0.49 10.44 7.30
C PHE A 79 -0.90 11.48 8.34
N VAL A 80 -0.23 11.53 9.50
CA VAL A 80 -0.51 12.53 10.55
C VAL A 80 -0.35 13.96 10.03
N GLN A 81 0.63 14.21 9.15
CA GLN A 81 0.78 15.54 8.52
C GLN A 81 -0.32 15.84 7.50
N LEU A 82 -0.93 14.83 6.88
CA LEU A 82 -1.99 14.97 5.88
C LEU A 82 -3.36 15.17 6.54
N VAL A 83 -3.56 14.60 7.73
CA VAL A 83 -4.76 14.76 8.57
C VAL A 83 -4.39 15.32 9.96
N PRO A 84 -3.90 16.57 10.05
CA PRO A 84 -3.37 17.12 11.31
C PRO A 84 -4.40 17.24 12.44
N GLU A 85 -5.68 17.40 12.09
CA GLU A 85 -6.80 17.44 13.05
C GLU A 85 -7.41 16.06 13.31
N GLY A 86 -6.80 15.00 12.77
CA GLY A 86 -7.23 13.62 12.91
C GLY A 86 -7.21 13.17 14.37
N LYS A 87 -8.25 12.45 14.78
CA LYS A 87 -8.41 11.94 16.15
C LYS A 87 -8.64 10.44 16.19
N ASN A 88 -8.94 9.84 15.04
CA ASN A 88 -9.31 8.45 14.94
C ASN A 88 -8.79 7.92 13.61
N LEU A 89 -7.66 7.22 13.67
CA LEU A 89 -6.97 6.67 12.50
C LEU A 89 -7.91 5.92 11.55
N GLU A 90 -8.84 5.12 12.08
CA GLU A 90 -9.81 4.36 11.28
C GLU A 90 -10.72 5.28 10.45
N GLN A 91 -11.33 6.26 11.11
CA GLN A 91 -12.24 7.21 10.47
C GLN A 91 -11.48 8.14 9.52
N ASP A 92 -10.33 8.65 9.95
CA ASP A 92 -9.51 9.57 9.18
C ASP A 92 -9.02 8.93 7.86
N MET A 93 -8.71 7.63 7.87
CA MET A 93 -8.38 6.88 6.66
C MET A 93 -9.57 6.73 5.70
N CYS A 94 -10.77 6.48 6.23
CA CYS A 94 -12.00 6.42 5.42
C CYS A 94 -12.33 7.78 4.81
N ASP A 95 -12.29 8.84 5.62
CA ASP A 95 -12.59 10.21 5.22
C ASP A 95 -11.59 10.72 4.16
N LEU A 96 -10.31 10.38 4.30
CA LEU A 96 -9.29 10.65 3.28
C LEU A 96 -9.62 9.94 1.96
N GLY A 97 -10.02 8.67 2.06
CA GLY A 97 -10.42 7.86 0.91
C GLY A 97 -11.62 8.46 0.19
N ASP A 98 -12.63 8.92 0.92
CA ASP A 98 -13.83 9.54 0.34
C ASP A 98 -13.53 10.95 -0.22
N ARG A 99 -12.74 11.76 0.49
CA ARG A 99 -12.32 13.11 0.04
C ARG A 99 -11.66 13.09 -1.34
N PHE A 100 -10.82 12.09 -1.61
CA PHE A 100 -10.07 11.96 -2.86
C PHE A 100 -10.66 10.91 -3.82
N GLU A 101 -11.86 10.41 -3.54
CA GLU A 101 -12.59 9.41 -4.34
C GLU A 101 -11.78 8.13 -4.61
N LEU A 102 -10.99 7.72 -3.62
CA LEU A 102 -10.12 6.56 -3.69
C LEU A 102 -10.87 5.27 -3.39
N LYS A 103 -10.25 4.15 -3.78
CA LYS A 103 -10.67 2.80 -3.39
C LYS A 103 -9.83 2.23 -2.26
N ARG A 104 -8.64 2.80 -2.01
CA ARG A 104 -7.69 2.28 -1.01
C ARG A 104 -6.78 3.37 -0.45
N VAL A 105 -6.76 3.51 0.86
CA VAL A 105 -5.77 4.30 1.62
C VAL A 105 -4.92 3.32 2.43
N CYS A 106 -3.59 3.40 2.31
CA CYS A 106 -2.67 2.52 3.01
C CYS A 106 -1.69 3.35 3.85
N VAL A 107 -1.53 2.96 5.11
CA VAL A 107 -0.61 3.59 6.04
C VAL A 107 0.28 2.52 6.63
N HIS A 108 1.60 2.73 6.59
CA HIS A 108 2.56 1.82 7.20
C HIS A 108 3.42 2.52 8.25
N ALA A 109 3.88 1.74 9.22
CA ALA A 109 4.79 2.16 10.28
C ALA A 109 5.79 1.04 10.58
N ASP A 110 6.69 1.29 11.54
CA ASP A 110 7.76 0.35 11.86
C ASP A 110 7.27 -1.03 12.33
N HIS A 111 6.15 -1.06 13.08
CA HIS A 111 5.63 -2.28 13.71
C HIS A 111 4.24 -2.70 13.22
N TRP A 112 3.63 -1.94 12.32
CA TRP A 112 2.28 -2.25 11.82
C TRP A 112 2.05 -1.66 10.43
N ALA A 113 1.08 -2.21 9.72
CA ALA A 113 0.52 -1.62 8.51
C ALA A 113 -0.99 -1.75 8.55
N ALA A 114 -1.69 -0.75 8.01
CA ALA A 114 -3.13 -0.75 7.91
C ALA A 114 -3.61 -0.17 6.59
N SER A 115 -4.81 -0.58 6.18
CA SER A 115 -5.48 0.00 5.02
C SER A 115 -6.98 0.11 5.21
N ALA A 116 -7.54 1.18 4.65
CA ALA A 116 -8.96 1.31 4.39
C ALA A 116 -9.18 0.95 2.92
N THR A 117 -10.00 -0.06 2.64
CA THR A 117 -10.24 -0.56 1.27
C THR A 117 -11.73 -0.73 0.99
N LYS A 118 -12.16 -0.36 -0.22
CA LYS A 118 -13.48 -0.72 -0.79
C LYS A 118 -13.43 -2.07 -1.52
N GLY A 119 -12.25 -2.70 -1.60
CA GLY A 119 -12.03 -4.00 -2.23
C GLY A 119 -12.28 -5.18 -1.28
N ASP A 120 -11.75 -6.34 -1.68
CA ASP A 120 -11.80 -7.56 -0.87
C ASP A 120 -10.89 -7.44 0.37
N ALA A 121 -11.44 -7.76 1.55
CA ALA A 121 -10.75 -7.60 2.82
C ALA A 121 -9.67 -8.66 3.06
N GLU A 122 -9.87 -9.88 2.56
CA GLU A 122 -8.91 -10.97 2.73
C GLU A 122 -7.71 -10.77 1.79
N GLU A 123 -7.96 -10.37 0.55
CA GLU A 123 -6.92 -10.01 -0.41
C GLU A 123 -6.06 -8.85 0.12
N GLU A 124 -6.70 -7.83 0.70
CA GLU A 124 -6.02 -6.70 1.30
C GLU A 124 -5.15 -7.11 2.50
N LEU A 125 -5.63 -8.00 3.37
CA LEU A 125 -4.83 -8.53 4.48
C LEU A 125 -3.58 -9.24 3.97
N LEU A 126 -3.73 -10.10 2.96
CA LEU A 126 -2.60 -10.78 2.33
C LEU A 126 -1.62 -9.80 1.67
N ALA A 127 -2.13 -8.71 1.10
CA ALA A 127 -1.29 -7.66 0.53
C ALA A 127 -0.45 -6.96 1.60
N LEU A 128 -1.05 -6.56 2.73
CA LEU A 128 -0.33 -5.95 3.85
C LEU A 128 0.74 -6.91 4.41
N MET A 129 0.38 -8.18 4.61
CA MET A 129 1.32 -9.20 5.09
C MET A 129 2.49 -9.42 4.13
N MET A 130 2.23 -9.46 2.81
CA MET A 130 3.29 -9.56 1.80
C MET A 130 4.19 -8.31 1.81
N GLY A 131 3.60 -7.11 1.90
CA GLY A 131 4.36 -5.87 2.04
C GLY A 131 5.30 -5.92 3.26
N CYS A 132 4.77 -6.27 4.42
CA CYS A 132 5.53 -6.41 5.66
C CYS A 132 6.65 -7.46 5.54
N LEU A 133 6.39 -8.60 4.90
CA LEU A 133 7.39 -9.65 4.69
C LEU A 133 8.54 -9.19 3.78
N ILE A 134 8.22 -8.51 2.67
CA ILE A 134 9.23 -8.01 1.72
C ILE A 134 10.06 -6.89 2.36
N ALA A 135 9.44 -5.97 3.10
CA ALA A 135 10.13 -4.94 3.85
C ALA A 135 11.04 -5.55 4.94
N GLY A 136 10.54 -6.48 5.75
CA GLY A 136 11.34 -7.18 6.76
C GLY A 136 12.51 -7.98 6.16
N THR A 137 12.31 -8.57 4.99
CA THR A 137 13.37 -9.25 4.23
C THR A 137 14.47 -8.27 3.83
N ARG A 138 14.11 -7.10 3.29
CA ARG A 138 15.08 -6.05 2.98
C ARG A 138 15.77 -5.53 4.24
N ALA A 139 15.03 -5.32 5.33
CA ALA A 139 15.59 -4.87 6.61
C ALA A 139 16.66 -5.84 7.11
N ARG A 140 16.44 -7.16 6.97
CA ARG A 140 17.42 -8.19 7.30
C ARG A 140 18.67 -8.17 6.40
N HIS A 141 18.48 -8.05 5.09
CA HIS A 141 19.56 -8.25 4.11
C HIS A 141 20.29 -6.97 3.70
N GLY A 142 19.70 -5.80 3.95
CA GLY A 142 20.22 -4.50 3.52
C GLY A 142 19.94 -4.17 2.05
N VAL A 143 19.48 -5.15 1.27
CA VAL A 143 19.21 -5.08 -0.17
C VAL A 143 17.94 -5.86 -0.50
N PRO A 144 17.31 -5.63 -1.67
CA PRO A 144 16.22 -6.48 -2.14
C PRO A 144 16.65 -7.96 -2.20
N ALA A 145 15.86 -8.84 -1.60
CA ALA A 145 16.10 -10.28 -1.56
C ALA A 145 14.79 -11.06 -1.57
N ASN A 146 14.85 -12.33 -1.95
CA ASN A 146 13.68 -13.22 -1.92
C ASN A 146 13.36 -13.61 -0.47
N PRO A 147 12.10 -13.51 -0.02
CA PRO A 147 11.74 -13.89 1.33
C PRO A 147 11.88 -15.41 1.51
N GLN A 148 12.55 -15.83 2.58
CA GLN A 148 12.66 -17.23 3.00
C GLN A 148 11.86 -17.53 4.28
N GLY A 149 11.19 -16.52 4.81
CA GLY A 149 10.52 -16.54 6.10
C GLY A 149 10.80 -15.26 6.88
N ILE A 150 10.21 -15.17 8.06
CA ILE A 150 10.40 -14.06 9.00
C ILE A 150 11.75 -14.27 9.71
N ASP A 151 12.53 -13.20 9.88
CA ASP A 151 13.77 -13.26 10.65
C ASP A 151 13.46 -13.66 12.10
N ALA A 152 14.20 -14.62 12.65
CA ALA A 152 13.96 -15.14 14.00
C ALA A 152 14.13 -14.07 15.11
N ARG A 153 14.79 -12.95 14.82
CA ARG A 153 14.96 -11.81 15.73
C ARG A 153 13.81 -10.81 15.64
N ALA A 154 12.87 -10.98 14.72
CA ALA A 154 11.79 -10.05 14.52
C ALA A 154 10.86 -10.04 15.74
N THR A 155 10.47 -8.83 16.16
CA THR A 155 9.44 -8.62 17.17
C THR A 155 8.16 -8.13 16.51
N PHE A 156 7.03 -8.38 17.19
CA PHE A 156 5.70 -7.95 16.76
C PHE A 156 5.03 -7.22 17.90
N THR A 157 4.35 -6.13 17.58
CA THR A 157 3.50 -5.40 18.52
C THR A 157 2.06 -5.46 18.05
N GLU A 158 1.13 -5.31 18.99
CA GLU A 158 -0.28 -5.16 18.65
C GLU A 158 -0.47 -3.92 17.76
N PRO A 159 -1.11 -4.03 16.59
CA PRO A 159 -1.42 -2.88 15.75
C PRO A 159 -2.42 -1.92 16.41
N PRO A 160 -2.46 -0.64 16.03
CA PRO A 160 -3.40 0.34 16.60
C PRO A 160 -4.86 0.13 16.16
N LEU A 161 -5.10 -0.76 15.20
CA LEU A 161 -6.40 -1.06 14.62
C LEU A 161 -6.64 -2.59 14.66
N PRO A 162 -7.89 -3.04 14.79
CA PRO A 162 -8.21 -4.46 14.76
C PRO A 162 -7.85 -5.08 13.40
N LEU A 163 -7.66 -6.42 13.38
CA LEU A 163 -7.36 -7.18 12.17
C LEU A 163 -8.33 -6.87 11.02
N LEU A 164 -9.63 -6.77 11.35
CA LEU A 164 -10.70 -6.41 10.44
C LEU A 164 -11.76 -5.58 11.18
N ALA A 165 -12.12 -4.44 10.62
CA ALA A 165 -13.31 -3.68 10.97
C ALA A 165 -14.08 -3.23 9.72
N LYS A 166 -15.33 -2.83 9.91
CA LYS A 166 -16.21 -2.31 8.86
C LYS A 166 -16.71 -0.92 9.22
N ARG A 167 -16.67 -0.01 8.24
CA ARG A 167 -17.15 1.37 8.34
C ARG A 167 -17.83 1.78 7.03
N GLY A 168 -19.15 1.70 7.00
CA GLY A 168 -19.91 1.95 5.76
C GLY A 168 -19.44 1.04 4.63
N SER A 169 -19.01 1.62 3.51
CA SER A 169 -18.45 0.88 2.36
C SER A 169 -17.00 0.43 2.53
N TRP A 170 -16.34 0.84 3.62
CA TRP A 170 -14.92 0.57 3.85
C TRP A 170 -14.72 -0.67 4.73
N SER A 171 -13.76 -1.50 4.34
CA SER A 171 -13.11 -2.47 5.20
C SER A 171 -11.82 -1.86 5.72
N ILE A 172 -11.57 -2.00 7.02
CA ILE A 172 -10.35 -1.55 7.66
C ILE A 172 -9.57 -2.78 8.05
N ILE A 173 -8.36 -2.90 7.54
CA ILE A 173 -7.48 -4.06 7.71
C ILE A 173 -6.20 -3.60 8.35
N SER A 174 -5.66 -4.39 9.27
CA SER A 174 -4.41 -4.08 9.96
C SER A 174 -3.64 -5.34 10.27
N CYS A 175 -2.32 -5.30 10.18
CA CYS A 175 -1.45 -6.39 10.59
C CYS A 175 -0.19 -5.88 11.27
N ALA A 176 0.39 -6.71 12.14
CA ALA A 176 1.71 -6.44 12.71
C ALA A 176 2.79 -6.61 11.64
N SER A 177 3.81 -5.76 11.70
CA SER A 177 4.99 -5.82 10.83
C SER A 177 6.15 -6.49 11.59
N PRO A 178 6.93 -7.39 10.96
CA PRO A 178 8.12 -7.96 11.58
C PRO A 178 9.20 -6.87 11.73
N HIS A 179 9.40 -6.42 12.96
CA HIS A 179 10.35 -5.35 13.25
C HIS A 179 11.71 -5.89 13.69
N LEU A 180 12.79 -5.32 13.17
CA LEU A 180 14.15 -5.59 13.61
C LEU A 180 14.71 -4.35 14.30
N GLU A 181 15.12 -4.48 15.56
CA GLU A 181 15.76 -3.40 16.31
C GLU A 181 17.10 -2.97 15.68
N HIS A 182 17.82 -3.92 15.08
CA HIS A 182 19.09 -3.70 14.39
C HIS A 182 19.02 -4.22 12.95
N PRO A 183 18.34 -3.50 12.04
CA PRO A 183 18.26 -3.88 10.63
C PRO A 183 19.58 -3.58 9.93
N ALA A 184 19.89 -4.33 8.87
CA ALA A 184 21.01 -4.07 7.98
C ALA A 184 20.80 -2.81 7.13
N ALA A 185 19.54 -2.45 6.82
CA ALA A 185 19.19 -1.16 6.22
C ALA A 185 17.76 -0.72 6.56
N THR A 186 17.56 0.60 6.57
CA THR A 186 16.24 1.25 6.74
C THR A 186 15.79 2.01 5.49
N VAL A 187 16.71 2.30 4.56
CA VAL A 187 16.40 3.01 3.32
C VAL A 187 15.61 2.12 2.36
N GLY A 188 14.46 2.63 1.89
CA GLY A 188 13.59 1.96 0.92
C GLY A 188 12.72 0.84 1.50
N LEU A 189 12.54 0.78 2.82
CA LEU A 189 11.62 -0.18 3.45
C LEU A 189 10.16 0.09 3.09
N GLY A 190 9.72 1.36 3.08
CA GLY A 190 8.39 1.77 2.62
C GLY A 190 8.14 1.36 1.17
N ASP A 191 9.07 1.69 0.26
CA ASP A 191 8.97 1.27 -1.15
C ASP A 191 8.89 -0.26 -1.32
N SER A 192 9.64 -1.00 -0.49
CA SER A 192 9.63 -2.46 -0.52
C SER A 192 8.31 -3.02 0.02
N PHE A 193 7.75 -2.39 1.04
CA PHE A 193 6.41 -2.67 1.55
C PHE A 193 5.34 -2.43 0.46
N THR A 194 5.36 -1.27 -0.19
CA THR A 194 4.43 -0.94 -1.27
C THR A 194 4.58 -1.88 -2.46
N GLY A 195 5.81 -2.21 -2.85
CA GLY A 195 6.08 -3.22 -3.88
C GLY A 195 5.48 -4.58 -3.54
N GLY A 196 5.63 -5.06 -2.30
CA GLY A 196 5.03 -6.31 -1.83
C GLY A 196 3.50 -6.30 -1.87
N CYS A 197 2.87 -5.19 -1.45
CA CYS A 197 1.42 -5.01 -1.54
C CYS A 197 0.94 -5.11 -3.00
N LEU A 198 1.59 -4.38 -3.92
CA LEU A 198 1.18 -4.32 -5.32
C LEU A 198 1.43 -5.63 -6.08
N LEU A 199 2.40 -6.45 -5.66
CA LEU A 199 2.58 -7.80 -6.19
C LEU A 199 1.40 -8.73 -5.84
N MET A 200 0.73 -8.49 -4.70
CA MET A 200 -0.48 -9.23 -4.32
C MET A 200 -1.70 -8.69 -5.04
N LEU A 201 -1.93 -7.38 -4.95
CA LEU A 201 -3.13 -6.69 -5.48
C LEU A 201 -3.14 -6.61 -7.02
N GLY A 202 -1.98 -6.79 -7.66
CA GLY A 202 -1.83 -6.85 -9.10
C GLY A 202 -2.01 -8.24 -9.69
N LYS A 203 -2.31 -9.27 -8.89
CA LYS A 203 -2.57 -10.60 -9.45
C LYS A 203 -3.85 -10.53 -10.30
N PRO A 204 -3.87 -11.17 -11.49
CA PRO A 204 -5.12 -11.34 -12.21
C PRO A 204 -6.13 -11.99 -11.26
N ALA A 205 -7.37 -11.50 -11.24
CA ALA A 205 -8.46 -12.19 -10.60
C ALA A 205 -8.66 -13.52 -11.36
N GLU A 206 -7.87 -14.53 -11.03
CA GLU A 206 -8.30 -15.89 -11.27
C GLU A 206 -9.65 -16.00 -10.56
N ARG A 207 -10.71 -16.27 -11.33
CA ARG A 207 -11.96 -16.76 -10.76
C ARG A 207 -11.61 -18.09 -10.09
N THR A 208 -11.09 -18.03 -8.87
CA THR A 208 -11.01 -19.19 -8.01
C THR A 208 -12.45 -19.45 -7.60
N THR A 209 -13.21 -20.13 -8.45
CA THR A 209 -14.20 -21.06 -7.93
C THR A 209 -13.42 -21.99 -7.01
N ILE A 210 -13.51 -21.76 -5.70
CA ILE A 210 -13.13 -22.74 -4.69
C ILE A 210 -14.18 -23.85 -4.80
N THR A 211 -14.09 -24.66 -5.85
CA THR A 211 -14.70 -25.97 -5.91
C THR A 211 -13.62 -26.96 -5.54
N GLY A 212 -13.58 -27.31 -4.25
CA GLY A 212 -12.95 -28.53 -3.78
C GLY A 212 -11.51 -28.41 -3.29
N ILE A 213 -11.29 -27.71 -2.17
CA ILE A 213 -10.25 -28.17 -1.24
C ILE A 213 -10.85 -29.37 -0.50
N ARG A 214 -10.53 -30.58 -0.95
CA ARG A 214 -10.67 -31.76 -0.07
C ARG A 214 -9.67 -31.56 1.06
N HIS A 215 -10.16 -31.41 2.29
CA HIS A 215 -9.32 -31.51 3.47
C HIS A 215 -8.45 -32.75 3.36
N GLY A 216 -7.13 -32.55 3.39
CA GLY A 216 -6.14 -33.63 3.38
C GLY A 216 -6.45 -34.62 4.50
N THR A 217 -6.33 -35.89 4.19
CA THR A 217 -6.53 -36.99 5.15
C THR A 217 -5.49 -36.85 6.27
N PRO A 218 -5.88 -36.96 7.55
CA PRO A 218 -4.93 -36.91 8.65
C PRO A 218 -4.00 -38.12 8.58
N VAL A 219 -2.70 -37.86 8.51
CA VAL A 219 -1.65 -38.89 8.58
C VAL A 219 -1.50 -39.30 10.03
N LYS A 220 -1.66 -40.59 10.33
CA LYS A 220 -1.34 -41.14 11.66
C LYS A 220 0.18 -41.15 11.84
N ALA A 221 0.64 -40.62 12.97
CA ALA A 221 2.03 -40.76 13.40
C ALA A 221 2.33 -42.25 13.63
N GLY A 222 3.41 -42.72 13.01
CA GLY A 222 4.10 -43.98 13.35
C GLY A 222 5.37 -43.67 14.12
#